data_AF-A0A1I7VEU8-F1
#
_entry.id   AF-A0A1I7VEU8-F1
#
_cell.length_a   1.000
_cell.length_b   1.000
_cell.length_c   1.000
_cell.angle_alpha   90.00
_cell.angle_beta   90.00
_cell.angle_gamma   90.00
#
_symmetry.space_group_name_H-M   'P 1'
#
loop_
_entity.id
_entity.type
_entity.pdbx_description
1 polymer ?
#
loop_
_entity_poly.entity_id
_entity_poly.type
_entity_poly.pdbx_seq_one_letter_code
_entity_poly.pdbx_strand_id
1 'polypeptide(L)'
;MKGFRIAATGVVLNLDKAFQVVKKLKLIGHPYRIFKKSAFIKGMFNTVLEVAKFEGGIIRTVSGIRGQIKKALHEPTGAFRATFEDKILMSDIVFLRAWVSVPVPHFYTPITDLLLSLNQEWEGMRTVGRLRFEMGLKPPMKLDSFYKPVERRPFDPAPLLIPKTLQKELPYRLKPKFVKEIKKKGDKLVEKYSGVVLEPHESKINRFMETLGTVHAEKVRAERTAMAQRVKKHRVEMAALEAQREYGIKKKKKKICRLLSKREQMKLRKALDSVNDSK
;
A
#
# COMPACT_ATOMS: atom_id res chain seq x y z
N MET A 1 -14.23 -4.33 -44.91
CA MET A 1 -14.39 -3.57 -43.65
C MET A 1 -15.75 -3.87 -43.03
N LYS A 2 -15.82 -4.70 -41.98
CA LYS A 2 -17.04 -4.93 -41.19
C LYS A 2 -16.75 -4.48 -39.76
N GLY A 3 -17.20 -3.29 -39.37
CA GLY A 3 -16.95 -2.71 -38.06
C GLY A 3 -17.66 -1.37 -37.86
N PHE A 4 -18.02 -1.08 -36.62
CA PHE A 4 -18.64 0.19 -36.24
C PHE A 4 -17.64 1.34 -36.44
N ARG A 5 -18.05 2.38 -37.20
CA ARG A 5 -17.14 3.45 -37.66
C ARG A 5 -17.00 4.62 -36.68
N ILE A 6 -17.97 4.82 -35.78
CA ILE A 6 -17.94 5.93 -34.83
C ILE A 6 -17.04 5.54 -33.64
N ALA A 7 -15.98 6.32 -33.40
CA ALA A 7 -14.98 6.00 -32.36
C ALA A 7 -15.24 6.71 -31.01
N ALA A 8 -15.82 7.91 -31.01
CA ALA A 8 -16.06 8.70 -29.81
C ALA A 8 -17.26 9.65 -29.99
N THR A 9 -17.94 9.96 -28.87
CA THR A 9 -18.96 11.01 -28.75
C THR A 9 -18.63 11.89 -27.54
N GLY A 10 -19.07 13.14 -27.52
CA GLY A 10 -18.78 14.06 -26.43
C GLY A 10 -19.44 15.42 -26.59
N VAL A 11 -19.30 16.27 -25.57
CA VAL A 11 -19.77 17.66 -25.56
C VAL A 11 -18.60 18.61 -25.27
N VAL A 12 -18.67 19.83 -25.80
CA VAL A 12 -17.65 20.86 -25.55
C VAL A 12 -17.89 21.45 -24.16
N LEU A 13 -16.89 21.37 -23.28
CA LEU A 13 -16.98 21.92 -21.92
C LEU A 13 -16.54 23.38 -21.86
N ASN A 14 -15.32 23.68 -22.35
CA ASN A 14 -14.71 25.00 -22.28
C ASN A 14 -13.85 25.26 -23.54
N LEU A 15 -13.72 26.53 -23.92
CA LEU A 15 -12.89 27.00 -25.02
C LEU A 15 -11.85 28.00 -24.46
N ASP A 16 -10.58 27.63 -24.50
CA ASP A 16 -9.48 28.47 -24.06
C ASP A 16 -8.29 28.32 -25.03
N LYS A 17 -7.46 29.35 -25.14
CA LYS A 17 -6.26 29.37 -26.00
C LYS A 17 -5.11 28.57 -25.39
N ALA A 18 -5.02 28.51 -24.05
CA ALA A 18 -3.91 27.85 -23.36
C ALA A 18 -4.41 26.89 -22.28
N PHE A 19 -4.13 25.59 -22.45
CA PHE A 19 -4.43 24.58 -21.45
C PHE A 19 -3.17 24.15 -20.71
N GLN A 20 -3.20 24.19 -19.38
CA GLN A 20 -2.14 23.62 -18.55
C GLN A 20 -2.34 22.11 -18.39
N VAL A 21 -1.86 21.35 -19.37
CA VAL A 21 -1.85 19.89 -19.31
C VAL A 21 -0.56 19.43 -18.64
N VAL A 22 -0.67 18.70 -17.54
CA VAL A 22 0.49 18.15 -16.83
C VAL A 22 0.50 16.62 -16.88
N LYS A 23 1.70 16.06 -17.02
CA LYS A 23 1.95 14.63 -16.93
C LYS A 23 2.80 14.32 -15.72
N LYS A 24 2.41 13.29 -14.98
CA LYS A 24 3.15 12.81 -13.83
C LYS A 24 4.49 12.23 -14.26
N LEU A 25 5.56 12.67 -13.62
CA LEU A 25 6.91 12.13 -13.73
C LEU A 25 7.33 11.59 -12.37
N LYS A 26 7.90 10.39 -12.32
CA LYS A 26 8.52 9.85 -11.11
C LYS A 26 10.03 9.79 -11.34
N LEU A 27 10.79 10.51 -10.51
CA LEU A 27 12.25 10.34 -10.45
C LEU A 27 12.53 9.21 -9.47
N ILE A 28 13.32 8.22 -9.89
CA ILE A 28 13.52 6.98 -9.15
C ILE A 28 14.96 6.92 -8.67
N GLY A 29 15.18 6.51 -7.42
CA GLY A 29 16.51 6.26 -6.86
C GLY A 29 16.50 5.07 -5.92
N HIS A 30 17.70 4.63 -5.57
CA HIS A 30 17.92 3.46 -4.72
C HIS A 30 18.77 3.82 -3.51
N PRO A 31 18.44 3.29 -2.31
CA PRO A 31 19.31 3.44 -1.16
C PRO A 31 20.62 2.69 -1.38
N TYR A 32 21.73 3.25 -0.90
CA TYR A 32 23.01 2.55 -0.88
C TYR A 32 23.62 2.45 0.54
N ARG A 33 23.23 3.34 1.45
CA ARG A 33 23.59 3.26 2.87
C ARG A 33 22.40 3.68 3.72
N ILE A 34 22.04 2.85 4.68
CA ILE A 34 20.83 3.03 5.50
C ILE A 34 21.23 3.14 6.96
N PHE A 35 20.68 4.16 7.63
CA PHE A 35 20.77 4.37 9.06
C PHE A 35 19.37 4.22 9.68
N LYS A 36 19.17 4.65 10.94
CA LYS A 36 17.86 4.50 11.62
C LYS A 36 16.73 5.23 10.89
N LYS A 37 16.85 6.56 10.74
CA LYS A 37 15.84 7.42 10.09
C LYS A 37 16.41 8.21 8.91
N SER A 38 17.63 7.93 8.51
CA SER A 38 18.28 8.57 7.37
C SER A 38 18.83 7.51 6.45
N ALA A 39 18.89 7.84 5.16
CA ALA A 39 19.53 7.00 4.17
C ALA A 39 20.20 7.89 3.13
N PHE A 40 21.24 7.34 2.52
CA PHE A 40 21.87 7.94 1.35
C PHE A 40 21.33 7.24 0.11
N ILE A 41 20.79 8.05 -0.81
CA ILE A 41 20.13 7.60 -2.04
C ILE A 41 21.02 7.96 -3.22
N LYS A 42 21.13 7.04 -4.19
CA LYS A 42 21.86 7.22 -5.45
C LYS A 42 20.97 6.95 -6.66
N GLY A 43 21.39 7.45 -7.82
CA GLY A 43 20.76 7.15 -9.12
C GLY A 43 19.44 7.87 -9.40
N MET A 44 19.02 8.81 -8.54
CA MET A 44 17.84 9.66 -8.79
C MET A 44 18.18 10.95 -9.55
N PHE A 45 19.36 11.49 -9.27
CA PHE A 45 19.93 12.68 -9.90
C PHE A 45 21.33 12.36 -10.37
N ASN A 46 21.81 13.12 -11.35
CA ASN A 46 23.15 12.95 -11.90
C ASN A 46 24.14 13.93 -11.28
N THR A 47 23.68 15.14 -10.93
CA THR A 47 24.55 16.23 -10.45
C THR A 47 24.15 16.76 -9.07
N VAL A 48 25.10 17.40 -8.38
CA VAL A 48 24.88 18.05 -7.08
C VAL A 48 23.90 19.23 -7.22
N LEU A 49 23.95 19.95 -8.35
CA LEU A 49 23.06 21.08 -8.64
C LEU A 49 21.60 20.65 -8.78
N GLU A 50 21.34 19.50 -9.41
CA GLU A 50 20.00 18.92 -9.46
C GLU A 50 19.49 18.62 -8.06
N VAL A 51 20.31 18.00 -7.20
CA VAL A 51 19.91 17.73 -5.81
C VAL A 51 19.61 19.02 -5.06
N ALA A 52 20.45 20.06 -5.21
CA ALA A 52 20.24 21.35 -4.55
C ALA A 52 18.91 21.99 -4.97
N LYS A 53 18.53 21.87 -6.25
CA LYS A 53 17.23 22.34 -6.75
C LYS A 53 16.04 21.61 -6.11
N PHE A 54 16.22 20.34 -5.75
CA PHE A 54 15.19 19.50 -5.12
C PHE A 54 15.40 19.32 -3.61
N GLU A 55 16.24 20.13 -2.98
CA GLU A 55 16.45 20.11 -1.54
C GLU A 55 15.14 20.46 -0.80
N GLY A 56 14.84 19.75 0.28
CA GLY A 56 13.56 19.85 0.96
C GLY A 56 12.40 19.13 0.26
N GLY A 57 12.61 18.56 -0.93
CA GLY A 57 11.62 17.82 -1.68
C GLY A 57 11.08 16.60 -0.95
N ILE A 58 9.78 16.34 -1.08
CA ILE A 58 9.10 15.19 -0.46
C ILE A 58 9.28 13.95 -1.35
N ILE A 59 9.80 12.88 -0.75
CA ILE A 59 10.01 11.58 -1.39
C ILE A 59 9.20 10.50 -0.69
N ARG A 60 8.94 9.41 -1.40
CA ARG A 60 8.27 8.22 -0.83
C ARG A 60 8.94 6.95 -1.32
N THR A 61 8.92 5.91 -0.50
CA THR A 61 9.29 4.56 -0.95
C THR A 61 8.08 3.81 -1.50
N VAL A 62 8.32 2.74 -2.27
CA VAL A 62 7.25 1.82 -2.72
C VAL A 62 6.52 1.19 -1.53
N SER A 63 7.22 0.96 -0.42
CA SER A 63 6.66 0.49 0.85
C SER A 63 5.80 1.54 1.59
N GLY A 64 5.70 2.78 1.09
CA GLY A 64 4.82 3.82 1.60
C GLY A 64 5.44 4.76 2.65
N ILE A 65 6.73 4.57 2.99
CA ILE A 65 7.44 5.40 3.97
C ILE A 65 7.69 6.79 3.37
N ARG A 66 7.28 7.85 4.07
CA ARG A 66 7.52 9.22 3.63
C ARG A 66 8.92 9.66 4.04
N GLY A 67 9.53 10.51 3.22
CA GLY A 67 10.81 11.12 3.51
C GLY A 67 10.99 12.48 2.88
N GLN A 68 12.12 13.10 3.19
CA GLN A 68 12.51 14.41 2.69
C GLN A 68 13.98 14.38 2.26
N ILE A 69 14.27 15.00 1.12
CA ILE A 69 15.64 15.27 0.65
C ILE A 69 16.25 16.34 1.56
N LYS A 70 17.42 16.07 2.13
CA LYS A 70 18.07 16.98 3.08
C LYS A 70 19.29 17.70 2.53
N LYS A 71 20.28 16.99 2.00
CA LYS A 71 21.51 17.64 1.51
C LYS A 71 22.16 16.77 0.45
N ALA A 72 22.74 17.41 -0.56
CA ALA A 72 23.58 16.72 -1.53
C ALA A 72 24.85 16.15 -0.89
N LEU A 73 25.29 15.01 -1.42
CA LEU A 73 26.57 14.41 -1.08
C LEU A 73 27.56 14.72 -2.21
N HIS A 74 28.85 14.78 -1.86
CA HIS A 74 29.91 14.98 -2.84
C HIS A 74 30.16 13.69 -3.63
N GLU A 75 30.26 12.56 -2.92
CA GLU A 75 30.45 11.23 -3.48
C GLU A 75 29.36 10.27 -3.01
N PRO A 76 28.77 9.46 -3.90
CA PRO A 76 28.86 9.52 -5.36
C PRO A 76 28.09 10.72 -5.96
N THR A 77 28.42 11.14 -7.18
CA THR A 77 27.80 12.31 -7.83
C THR A 77 26.28 12.14 -7.96
N GLY A 78 25.52 13.19 -7.61
CA GLY A 78 24.05 13.15 -7.63
C GLY A 78 23.42 12.36 -6.47
N ALA A 79 24.22 11.81 -5.56
CA ALA A 79 23.71 11.22 -4.34
C ALA A 79 23.32 12.28 -3.31
N PHE A 80 22.41 11.91 -2.42
CA PHE A 80 21.93 12.81 -1.39
C PHE A 80 21.57 12.07 -0.12
N ARG A 81 21.61 12.82 0.99
CA ARG A 81 21.04 12.39 2.25
C ARG A 81 19.56 12.70 2.28
N ALA A 82 18.77 11.70 2.60
CA ALA A 82 17.36 11.83 2.92
C ALA A 82 17.06 11.36 4.35
N THR A 83 16.01 11.92 4.91
CA THR A 83 15.41 11.47 6.18
C THR A 83 14.06 10.85 5.92
N PHE A 84 13.73 9.76 6.59
CA PHE A 84 12.50 9.00 6.46
C PHE A 84 11.81 8.85 7.82
N GLU A 85 10.51 8.56 7.80
CA GLU A 85 9.73 8.31 9.03
C GLU A 85 10.23 7.09 9.79
N ASP A 86 10.55 6.02 9.05
CA ASP A 86 11.07 4.76 9.56
C ASP A 86 12.24 4.26 8.71
N LYS A 87 12.91 3.22 9.20
CA LYS A 87 14.04 2.58 8.53
C LYS A 87 13.57 1.89 7.24
N ILE A 88 14.09 2.37 6.11
CA ILE A 88 13.86 1.76 4.80
C ILE A 88 14.74 0.50 4.61
N LEU A 89 14.42 -0.33 3.61
CA LEU A 89 15.22 -1.51 3.25
C LEU A 89 16.12 -1.23 2.04
N MET A 90 17.20 -2.02 1.88
CA MET A 90 18.10 -1.88 0.71
C MET A 90 17.41 -2.23 -0.61
N SER A 91 16.38 -3.09 -0.55
CA SER A 91 15.55 -3.46 -1.70
C SER A 91 14.49 -2.42 -2.05
N ASP A 92 14.30 -1.38 -1.23
CA ASP A 92 13.29 -0.37 -1.51
C ASP A 92 13.68 0.50 -2.70
N ILE A 93 12.66 0.91 -3.45
CA ILE A 93 12.77 1.92 -4.49
C ILE A 93 12.20 3.23 -3.94
N VAL A 94 13.01 4.28 -3.97
CA VAL A 94 12.64 5.62 -3.53
C VAL A 94 12.25 6.43 -4.75
N PHE A 95 11.15 7.17 -4.69
CA PHE A 95 10.77 8.05 -5.79
C PHE A 95 10.29 9.43 -5.32
N LEU A 96 10.59 10.43 -6.15
CA LEU A 96 10.02 11.77 -6.07
C LEU A 96 8.91 11.88 -7.11
N ARG A 97 7.73 12.37 -6.70
CA ARG A 97 6.60 12.62 -7.61
C ARG A 97 6.64 14.06 -8.09
N ALA A 98 6.92 14.25 -9.37
CA ALA A 98 6.89 15.54 -10.06
C ALA A 98 5.78 15.55 -11.13
N TRP A 99 5.52 16.74 -11.65
CA TRP A 99 4.60 16.98 -12.76
C TRP A 99 5.31 17.84 -13.80
N VAL A 100 5.23 17.43 -15.06
CA VAL A 100 5.84 18.14 -16.18
C VAL A 100 4.72 18.63 -17.09
N SER A 101 4.80 19.89 -17.51
CA SER A 101 3.88 20.46 -18.49
C SER A 101 4.09 19.78 -19.84
N VAL A 102 3.01 19.31 -20.46
CA VAL A 102 3.03 18.69 -21.79
C VAL A 102 2.30 19.62 -22.76
N PRO A 103 3.01 20.23 -23.72
CA PRO A 103 2.37 21.06 -24.72
C PRO A 103 1.50 20.20 -25.64
N VAL A 104 0.33 20.72 -26.01
CA VAL A 104 -0.54 20.09 -27.01
C VAL A 104 -0.01 20.48 -28.40
N PRO A 105 0.28 19.52 -29.29
CA PRO A 105 0.70 19.85 -30.65
C PRO A 105 -0.46 20.51 -31.40
N HIS A 106 -0.17 21.65 -32.03
CA HIS A 106 -1.14 22.36 -32.86
C HIS A 106 -1.15 21.71 -34.25
N PHE A 107 -2.14 20.84 -34.49
CA PHE A 107 -2.36 20.21 -35.77
C PHE A 107 -3.84 20.35 -36.15
N TYR A 108 -4.11 20.94 -37.30
CA TYR A 108 -5.45 21.14 -37.83
C TYR A 108 -5.44 20.85 -39.32
N THR A 109 -6.30 19.92 -39.76
CA THR A 109 -6.51 19.60 -41.16
C THR A 109 -8.02 19.50 -41.42
N PRO A 110 -8.60 20.39 -42.24
CA PRO A 110 -9.99 20.25 -42.63
C PRO A 110 -10.16 19.02 -43.54
N ILE A 111 -11.34 18.40 -43.50
CA ILE A 111 -11.71 17.31 -44.42
C ILE A 111 -12.25 17.95 -45.70
N THR A 112 -11.57 17.71 -46.83
CA THR A 112 -11.87 18.33 -48.13
C THR A 112 -12.31 17.29 -49.16
N ASP A 113 -13.16 16.36 -48.74
CA ASP A 113 -13.57 15.19 -49.54
C ASP A 113 -14.21 15.60 -50.89
N LEU A 114 -15.07 16.62 -50.88
CA LEU A 114 -15.76 17.13 -52.08
C LEU A 114 -14.84 17.86 -53.08
N LEU A 115 -13.62 18.24 -52.68
CA LEU A 115 -12.65 18.89 -53.56
C LEU A 115 -11.77 17.87 -54.28
N LEU A 116 -11.84 16.59 -53.90
CA LEU A 116 -11.10 15.52 -54.54
C LEU A 116 -11.81 15.07 -55.82
N SER A 117 -11.03 14.54 -56.76
CA SER A 117 -11.59 13.89 -57.94
C SER A 117 -12.47 12.69 -57.54
N LEU A 118 -13.49 12.37 -58.35
CA LEU A 118 -14.45 11.28 -58.08
C LEU A 118 -13.81 9.90 -57.84
N ASN A 119 -12.55 9.71 -58.25
CA ASN A 119 -11.80 8.46 -58.12
C ASN A 119 -10.83 8.44 -56.93
N GLN A 120 -10.77 9.50 -56.12
CA GLN A 120 -9.85 9.62 -54.98
C GLN A 120 -10.62 9.73 -53.67
N GLU A 121 -10.22 8.94 -52.67
CA GLU A 121 -10.73 9.03 -51.30
C GLU A 121 -9.84 9.95 -50.46
N TRP A 122 -10.43 10.69 -49.52
CA TRP A 122 -9.66 11.50 -48.58
C TRP A 122 -8.82 10.64 -47.64
N GLU A 123 -7.49 10.83 -47.65
CA GLU A 123 -6.57 10.17 -46.73
C GLU A 123 -6.05 11.15 -45.67
N GLY A 124 -6.43 10.91 -44.42
CA GLY A 124 -5.94 11.67 -43.27
C GLY A 124 -4.65 11.11 -42.66
N MET A 125 -4.23 11.70 -41.53
CA MET A 125 -3.09 11.19 -40.76
C MET A 125 -3.33 9.73 -40.32
N ARG A 126 -2.41 8.84 -40.70
CA ARG A 126 -2.47 7.42 -40.33
C ARG A 126 -2.27 7.24 -38.81
N THR A 127 -2.92 6.22 -38.26
CA THR A 127 -2.74 5.86 -36.84
C THR A 127 -1.34 5.28 -36.61
N VAL A 128 -0.83 5.41 -35.38
CA VAL A 128 0.48 4.84 -35.00
C VAL A 128 0.56 3.33 -35.25
N GLY A 129 -0.56 2.62 -35.10
CA GLY A 129 -0.64 1.18 -35.38
C GLY A 129 -0.46 0.87 -36.87
N ARG A 130 -1.13 1.61 -37.75
CA ARG A 130 -1.01 1.45 -39.21
C ARG A 130 0.39 1.81 -39.70
N LEU A 131 0.95 2.93 -39.23
CA LEU A 131 2.32 3.35 -39.55
C LEU A 131 3.34 2.27 -39.16
N ARG A 132 3.20 1.68 -37.97
CA ARG A 132 4.09 0.59 -37.53
C ARG A 132 3.95 -0.66 -38.39
N PHE A 133 2.73 -1.03 -38.77
CA PHE A 133 2.49 -2.18 -39.63
C PHE A 133 3.12 -2.00 -41.02
N GLU A 134 2.91 -0.84 -41.66
CA GLU A 134 3.47 -0.51 -42.98
C GLU A 134 5.01 -0.45 -42.95
N MET A 135 5.59 0.04 -41.85
CA MET A 135 7.05 0.07 -41.65
C MET A 135 7.62 -1.25 -41.13
N GLY A 136 6.81 -2.28 -40.87
CA GLY A 136 7.26 -3.55 -40.29
C GLY A 136 7.82 -3.44 -38.86
N LEU A 137 7.49 -2.38 -38.13
CA LEU A 137 8.02 -2.10 -36.79
C LEU A 137 7.14 -2.69 -35.68
N LYS A 138 7.77 -3.34 -34.70
CA LYS A 138 7.08 -3.82 -33.50
C LYS A 138 6.90 -2.67 -32.48
N PRO A 139 5.79 -2.64 -31.71
CA PRO A 139 5.64 -1.72 -30.60
C PRO A 139 6.79 -1.84 -29.58
N PRO A 140 7.34 -0.73 -29.06
CA PRO A 140 8.38 -0.79 -28.03
C PRO A 140 7.80 -1.32 -26.72
N MET A 141 8.36 -2.42 -26.21
CA MET A 141 7.92 -3.07 -24.98
C MET A 141 9.04 -3.06 -23.94
N LYS A 142 8.76 -2.54 -22.74
CA LYS A 142 9.70 -2.57 -21.61
C LYS A 142 9.43 -3.82 -20.77
N LEU A 143 10.39 -4.75 -20.72
CA LEU A 143 10.24 -6.02 -19.99
C LEU A 143 9.92 -5.86 -18.50
N ASP A 144 10.45 -4.81 -17.86
CA ASP A 144 10.23 -4.49 -16.45
C ASP A 144 8.84 -3.89 -16.16
N SER A 145 8.12 -3.40 -17.18
CA SER A 145 6.78 -2.83 -17.01
C SER A 145 5.65 -3.86 -17.03
N PHE A 146 5.94 -5.11 -17.42
CA PHE A 146 4.94 -6.17 -17.41
C PHE A 146 4.70 -6.68 -15.99
N TYR A 147 3.43 -6.79 -15.62
CA TYR A 147 3.05 -7.42 -14.35
C TYR A 147 3.41 -8.90 -14.38
N LYS A 148 4.02 -9.37 -13.28
CA LYS A 148 4.38 -10.78 -13.06
C LYS A 148 3.74 -11.24 -11.76
N PRO A 149 3.34 -12.53 -11.65
CA PRO A 149 2.90 -13.08 -10.37
C PRO A 149 4.06 -13.00 -9.36
N VAL A 150 3.77 -12.53 -8.15
CA VAL A 150 4.77 -12.35 -7.09
C VAL A 150 4.51 -13.34 -5.96
N GLU A 151 5.39 -14.32 -5.79
CA GLU A 151 5.36 -15.25 -4.66
C GLU A 151 6.09 -14.62 -3.46
N ARG A 152 5.36 -14.42 -2.35
CA ARG A 152 5.92 -13.82 -1.12
C ARG A 152 6.28 -14.91 -0.14
N ARG A 153 7.53 -14.89 0.33
CA ARG A 153 7.96 -15.74 1.45
C ARG A 153 7.27 -15.28 2.74
N PRO A 154 6.90 -16.19 3.65
CA PRO A 154 6.40 -15.80 4.97
C PRO A 154 7.45 -14.94 5.69
N PHE A 155 6.97 -13.94 6.42
CA PHE A 155 7.85 -13.05 7.19
C PHE A 155 8.09 -13.65 8.59
N ASP A 156 9.33 -14.06 8.84
CA ASP A 156 9.76 -14.53 10.16
C ASP A 156 10.44 -13.37 10.92
N PRO A 157 9.83 -12.86 12.00
CA PRO A 157 10.41 -11.76 12.77
C PRO A 157 11.66 -12.22 13.53
N ALA A 158 12.68 -11.37 13.58
CA ALA A 158 13.84 -11.62 14.41
C ALA A 158 13.45 -11.68 15.90
N PRO A 159 14.07 -12.57 16.71
CA PRO A 159 13.79 -12.65 18.14
C PRO A 159 14.21 -11.36 18.87
N LEU A 160 13.51 -11.04 19.96
CA LEU A 160 13.82 -9.87 20.78
C LEU A 160 15.16 -10.05 21.52
N LEU A 161 16.14 -9.20 21.22
CA LEU A 161 17.43 -9.15 21.89
C LEU A 161 17.47 -8.01 22.91
N ILE A 162 17.53 -8.37 24.20
CA ILE A 162 17.66 -7.40 25.29
C ILE A 162 19.15 -7.09 25.50
N PRO A 163 19.57 -5.81 25.53
CA PRO A 163 20.95 -5.45 25.85
C PRO A 163 21.41 -6.04 27.19
N LYS A 164 22.65 -6.53 27.25
CA LYS A 164 23.20 -7.18 28.46
C LYS A 164 23.24 -6.23 29.67
N THR A 165 23.43 -4.93 29.44
CA THR A 165 23.41 -3.89 30.49
C THR A 165 22.03 -3.82 31.13
N LEU A 166 20.99 -3.61 30.31
CA LEU A 166 19.59 -3.58 30.76
C LEU A 166 19.22 -4.88 31.48
N GLN A 167 19.60 -6.05 30.94
CA GLN A 167 19.29 -7.33 31.55
C GLN A 167 19.90 -7.51 32.96
N LYS A 168 21.03 -6.85 33.26
CA LYS A 168 21.64 -6.87 34.60
C LYS A 168 20.86 -6.00 35.58
N GLU A 169 20.39 -4.84 35.13
CA GLU A 169 19.65 -3.85 35.92
C GLU A 169 18.18 -4.26 36.17
N LEU A 170 17.63 -5.15 35.34
CA LEU A 170 16.25 -5.62 35.51
C LEU A 170 16.03 -6.27 36.88
N PRO A 171 14.92 -5.94 37.57
CA PRO A 171 14.51 -6.63 38.80
C PRO A 171 14.42 -8.14 38.58
N TYR A 172 14.78 -8.93 39.60
CA TYR A 172 14.87 -10.39 39.50
C TYR A 172 13.61 -11.04 38.89
N ARG A 173 12.41 -10.56 39.25
CA ARG A 173 11.13 -11.05 38.72
C ARG A 173 10.98 -10.86 37.21
N LEU A 174 11.48 -9.76 36.66
CA LEU A 174 11.37 -9.41 35.23
C LEU A 174 12.57 -9.88 34.41
N LYS A 175 13.62 -10.39 35.06
CA LYS A 175 14.81 -10.89 34.38
C LYS A 175 14.44 -12.13 33.56
N PRO A 176 14.67 -12.13 32.24
CA PRO A 176 14.34 -13.27 31.41
C PRO A 176 15.18 -14.48 31.82
N LYS A 177 14.50 -15.57 32.18
CA LYS A 177 15.10 -16.85 32.54
C LYS A 177 15.40 -17.62 31.26
N PHE A 178 16.45 -17.23 30.55
CA PHE A 178 16.99 -18.11 29.52
C PHE A 178 17.66 -19.28 30.24
N VAL A 179 17.08 -20.47 30.07
CA VAL A 179 17.81 -21.69 30.36
C VAL A 179 18.95 -21.69 29.35
N LYS A 180 20.14 -21.23 29.75
CA LYS A 180 21.34 -21.60 29.01
C LYS A 180 21.28 -23.12 28.98
N GLU A 181 21.28 -23.72 27.79
CA GLU A 181 21.49 -25.15 27.68
C GLU A 181 22.66 -25.47 28.59
N ILE A 182 22.35 -26.14 29.70
CA ILE A 182 23.36 -26.55 30.64
C ILE A 182 24.09 -27.60 29.83
N LYS A 183 25.19 -27.20 29.17
CA LYS A 183 26.21 -28.14 28.75
C LYS A 183 26.65 -28.76 30.06
N LYS A 184 26.01 -29.87 30.43
CA LYS A 184 26.33 -30.60 31.64
C LYS A 184 27.83 -30.84 31.53
N LYS A 185 28.59 -30.29 32.48
CA LYS A 185 30.01 -30.61 32.62
C LYS A 185 30.15 -32.03 33.19
N GLY A 186 29.31 -32.97 32.75
CA GLY A 186 29.49 -34.38 33.02
C GLY A 186 30.58 -34.93 32.10
N ASP A 187 31.18 -36.04 32.48
CA ASP A 187 32.10 -36.74 31.60
C ASP A 187 31.39 -37.06 30.28
N LYS A 188 31.95 -36.56 29.16
CA LYS A 188 31.40 -36.81 27.82
C LYS A 188 31.24 -38.31 27.52
N LEU A 189 32.01 -39.16 28.19
CA LEU A 189 31.89 -40.61 28.14
C LEU A 189 30.54 -41.06 28.71
N VAL A 190 30.17 -40.60 29.91
CA VAL A 190 28.90 -40.98 30.55
C VAL A 190 27.70 -40.55 29.71
N GLU A 191 27.68 -39.31 29.19
CA GLU A 191 26.56 -38.87 28.34
C GLU A 191 26.45 -39.64 27.03
N LYS A 192 27.59 -40.02 26.43
CA LYS A 192 27.63 -40.81 25.20
C LYS A 192 27.19 -42.26 25.43
N TYR A 193 27.49 -42.85 26.59
CA TYR A 193 27.11 -44.24 26.94
C TYR A 193 25.77 -44.34 27.69
N SER A 194 25.24 -43.24 28.25
CA SER A 194 23.91 -43.20 28.90
C SER A 194 22.78 -42.85 27.93
N GLY A 195 23.11 -42.38 26.73
CA GLY A 195 22.12 -42.09 25.70
C GLY A 195 21.47 -43.38 25.22
N VAL A 196 20.18 -43.56 25.50
CA VAL A 196 19.40 -44.71 25.03
C VAL A 196 19.27 -44.62 23.51
N VAL A 197 19.97 -45.50 22.80
CA VAL A 197 19.82 -45.66 21.36
C VAL A 197 18.60 -46.55 21.13
N LEU A 198 17.58 -45.99 20.49
CA LEU A 198 16.36 -46.72 20.16
C LEU A 198 16.64 -47.79 19.10
N GLU A 199 15.93 -48.90 19.19
CA GLU A 199 15.99 -49.91 18.14
C GLU A 199 15.43 -49.36 16.82
N PRO A 200 15.82 -49.92 15.65
CA PRO A 200 15.36 -49.43 14.36
C PRO A 200 13.84 -49.36 14.20
N HIS A 201 13.10 -50.28 14.85
CA HIS A 201 11.64 -50.28 14.86
C HIS A 201 11.08 -49.16 15.76
N GLU A 202 11.59 -49.03 16.97
CA GLU A 202 11.18 -47.97 17.91
C GLU A 202 11.50 -46.57 17.39
N SER A 203 12.65 -46.39 16.72
CA SER A 203 13.01 -45.14 16.06
C SER A 203 12.02 -44.77 14.95
N LYS A 204 11.57 -45.75 14.15
CA LYS A 204 10.52 -45.54 13.13
C LYS A 204 9.19 -45.15 13.76
N ILE A 205 8.78 -45.80 14.85
CA ILE A 205 7.55 -45.44 15.58
C ILE A 205 7.65 -44.03 16.15
N ASN A 206 8.75 -43.69 16.82
CA ASN A 206 8.92 -42.35 17.40
C ASN A 206 8.92 -41.27 16.32
N ARG A 207 9.63 -41.50 15.20
CA ARG A 207 9.59 -40.60 14.05
C ARG A 207 8.17 -40.45 13.50
N PHE A 208 7.42 -41.54 13.39
CA PHE A 208 6.03 -41.51 12.93
C PHE A 208 5.15 -40.69 13.90
N MET A 209 5.28 -40.92 15.21
CA MET A 209 4.53 -40.18 16.24
C MET A 209 4.89 -38.69 16.24
N GLU A 210 6.16 -38.32 16.05
CA GLU A 210 6.59 -36.92 15.86
C GLU A 210 5.93 -36.29 14.63
N THR A 211 5.94 -37.00 13.49
CA THR A 211 5.30 -36.50 12.26
C THR A 211 3.80 -36.31 12.43
N LEU A 212 3.11 -37.26 13.08
CA LEU A 212 1.69 -37.13 13.40
C LEU A 212 1.42 -35.94 14.32
N GLY A 213 2.27 -35.73 15.33
CA GLY A 213 2.21 -34.58 16.23
C GLY A 213 2.33 -33.26 15.46
N THR A 214 3.29 -33.16 14.52
CA THR A 214 3.45 -31.96 13.69
C THR A 214 2.27 -31.71 12.77
N VAL A 215 1.75 -32.75 12.10
CA VAL A 215 0.61 -32.65 11.19
C VAL A 215 -0.66 -32.25 11.95
N HIS A 216 -0.89 -32.83 13.13
CA HIS A 216 -2.02 -32.46 13.98
C HIS A 216 -1.90 -31.00 14.45
N ALA A 217 -0.70 -30.56 14.87
CA ALA A 217 -0.47 -29.18 15.27
C ALA A 217 -0.71 -28.18 14.13
N GLU A 218 -0.30 -28.51 12.90
CA GLU A 218 -0.58 -27.69 11.72
C GLU A 218 -2.07 -27.65 11.38
N LYS A 219 -2.77 -28.79 11.44
CA LYS A 219 -4.23 -28.84 11.24
C LYS A 219 -4.96 -27.96 12.26
N VAL A 220 -4.64 -28.09 13.54
CA VAL A 220 -5.23 -27.27 14.61
C VAL A 220 -4.90 -25.78 14.41
N ARG A 221 -3.68 -25.43 13.98
CA ARG A 221 -3.33 -24.04 13.63
C ARG A 221 -4.19 -23.53 12.48
N ALA A 222 -4.36 -24.31 11.41
CA ALA A 222 -5.18 -23.94 10.25
C ALA A 222 -6.67 -23.76 10.63
N GLU A 223 -7.23 -24.64 11.46
CA GLU A 223 -8.60 -24.51 11.97
C GLU A 223 -8.77 -23.26 12.83
N ARG A 224 -7.80 -22.97 13.71
CA ARG A 224 -7.80 -21.75 14.54
C ARG A 224 -7.71 -20.48 13.69
N THR A 225 -6.85 -20.44 12.66
CA THR A 225 -6.76 -19.26 11.79
C THR A 225 -8.03 -19.08 10.96
N ALA A 226 -8.62 -20.16 10.43
CA ALA A 226 -9.91 -20.12 9.72
C ALA A 226 -11.04 -19.65 10.64
N MET A 227 -11.09 -20.13 11.90
CA MET A 227 -12.06 -19.66 12.89
C MET A 227 -11.86 -18.18 13.22
N ALA A 228 -10.63 -17.73 13.45
CA ALA A 228 -10.33 -16.31 13.71
C ALA A 228 -10.75 -15.41 12.54
N GLN A 229 -10.55 -15.85 11.30
CA GLN A 229 -11.02 -15.14 10.11
C GLN A 229 -12.56 -15.06 10.06
N ARG A 230 -13.27 -16.16 10.35
CA ARG A 230 -14.74 -16.18 10.42
C ARG A 230 -15.28 -15.24 11.50
N VAL A 231 -14.73 -15.31 12.71
CA VAL A 231 -15.11 -14.43 13.83
C VAL A 231 -14.84 -12.97 13.49
N LYS A 232 -13.71 -12.66 12.84
CA LYS A 232 -13.38 -11.29 12.42
C LYS A 232 -14.40 -10.75 11.41
N LYS A 233 -14.80 -11.55 10.40
CA LYS A 233 -15.84 -11.17 9.43
C LYS A 233 -17.18 -10.91 10.12
N HIS A 234 -17.62 -11.86 10.94
CA HIS A 234 -18.86 -11.74 11.69
C HIS A 234 -18.88 -10.52 12.61
N ARG A 235 -17.76 -10.22 13.29
CA ARG A 235 -17.64 -9.02 14.15
C ARG A 235 -17.82 -7.72 13.35
N VAL A 236 -17.31 -7.66 12.13
CA VAL A 236 -17.47 -6.47 11.25
C VAL A 236 -18.92 -6.32 10.81
N GLU A 237 -19.58 -7.42 10.43
CA GLU A 237 -21.00 -7.42 10.03
C GLU A 237 -21.91 -7.01 11.19
N MET A 238 -21.70 -7.58 12.38
CA MET A 238 -22.46 -7.22 13.58
C MET A 238 -22.26 -5.76 13.98
N ALA A 239 -21.03 -5.25 13.91
CA ALA A 239 -20.76 -3.83 14.17
C ALA A 239 -21.48 -2.91 13.17
N ALA A 240 -21.58 -3.31 11.89
CA ALA A 240 -22.33 -2.55 10.90
C ALA A 240 -23.84 -2.56 11.19
N LEU A 241 -24.40 -3.71 11.59
CA LEU A 241 -25.80 -3.83 11.98
C LEU A 241 -26.13 -3.02 13.24
N GLU A 242 -25.25 -3.07 14.25
CA GLU A 242 -25.39 -2.26 15.47
C GLU A 242 -25.36 -0.77 15.16
N ALA A 243 -24.44 -0.31 14.29
CA ALA A 243 -24.38 1.08 13.86
C ALA A 243 -25.68 1.54 13.15
N GLN A 244 -26.26 0.68 12.29
CA GLN A 244 -27.56 0.97 11.66
C GLN A 244 -28.69 1.01 12.69
N ARG A 245 -28.70 0.08 13.65
CA ARG A 245 -29.68 0.05 14.74
C ARG A 245 -29.57 1.32 15.59
N GLU A 246 -28.38 1.73 15.96
CA GLU A 246 -28.13 2.94 16.74
C GLU A 246 -28.57 4.20 16.00
N TYR A 247 -28.28 4.30 14.70
CA TYR A 247 -28.79 5.37 13.84
C TYR A 247 -30.33 5.39 13.81
N GLY A 248 -30.96 4.22 13.71
CA GLY A 248 -32.41 4.07 13.79
C GLY A 248 -32.99 4.55 15.12
N ILE A 249 -32.37 4.18 16.25
CA ILE A 249 -32.77 4.62 17.60
C ILE A 249 -32.62 6.14 17.74
N LYS A 250 -31.49 6.71 17.31
CA LYS A 250 -31.23 8.17 17.32
C LYS A 250 -32.29 8.92 16.49
N LYS A 251 -32.63 8.42 15.30
CA LYS A 251 -33.67 8.99 14.44
C LYS A 251 -35.06 8.94 15.10
N LYS A 252 -35.43 7.81 15.70
CA LYS A 252 -36.69 7.66 16.44
C LYS A 252 -36.75 8.58 17.66
N LYS A 253 -35.70 8.63 18.49
CA LYS A 253 -35.61 9.52 19.66
C LYS A 253 -35.73 11.00 19.26
N LYS A 254 -35.07 11.42 18.17
CA LYS A 254 -35.19 12.78 17.62
C LYS A 254 -36.61 13.10 17.16
N LYS A 255 -37.32 12.15 16.53
CA LYS A 255 -38.72 12.32 16.12
C LYS A 255 -39.66 12.46 17.33
N ILE A 256 -39.49 11.62 18.36
CA ILE A 256 -40.29 11.67 19.59
C ILE A 256 -40.09 13.01 20.32
N CYS A 257 -38.83 13.42 20.54
CA CYS A 257 -38.51 14.68 21.20
C CYS A 257 -39.09 15.89 20.45
N ARG A 258 -39.03 15.91 19.11
CA ARG A 258 -39.68 16.94 18.29
C ARG A 258 -41.20 16.98 18.47
N LEU A 259 -41.85 15.82 18.57
CA LEU A 259 -43.31 15.74 18.74
C LEU A 259 -43.73 16.20 20.14
N LEU A 260 -43.00 15.80 21.19
CA LEU A 260 -43.21 16.27 22.55
C LEU A 260 -43.05 17.79 22.65
N SER A 261 -41.98 18.34 22.08
CA SER A 261 -41.73 19.79 22.05
C SER A 261 -42.85 20.56 21.32
N LYS A 262 -43.33 20.07 20.16
CA LYS A 262 -44.49 20.68 19.48
C LYS A 262 -45.77 20.59 20.32
N ARG A 263 -45.99 19.49 21.04
CA ARG A 263 -47.15 19.32 21.93
C ARG A 263 -47.09 20.28 23.12
N GLU A 264 -45.93 20.48 23.71
CA GLU A 264 -45.69 21.47 24.76
C GLU A 264 -45.92 22.90 24.26
N GLN A 265 -45.39 23.24 23.08
CA GLN A 265 -45.65 24.52 22.43
C GLN A 265 -47.14 24.76 22.16
N MET A 266 -47.88 23.76 21.69
CA MET A 266 -49.33 23.87 21.49
C MET A 266 -50.09 24.01 22.82
N LYS A 267 -49.66 23.34 23.90
CA LYS A 267 -50.24 23.54 25.24
C LYS A 267 -50.01 24.97 25.75
N LEU A 268 -48.78 25.47 25.62
CA LEU A 268 -48.44 26.85 25.99
C LEU A 268 -49.25 27.86 25.19
N ARG A 269 -49.38 27.65 23.87
CA ARG A 269 -50.18 28.51 23.00
C ARG A 269 -51.66 28.49 23.37
N LYS A 270 -52.24 27.30 23.60
CA LYS A 270 -53.64 27.17 24.05
C LYS A 270 -53.87 27.84 25.41
N ALA A 271 -52.91 27.75 26.34
CA ALA A 271 -52.99 28.44 27.62
C ALA A 271 -52.95 29.96 27.45
N LEU A 272 -52.07 30.48 26.58
CA LEU A 272 -52.03 31.91 26.23
C LEU A 272 -53.34 32.39 25.58
N ASP A 273 -53.87 31.62 24.63
CA ASP A 273 -55.12 31.96 23.93
C ASP A 273 -56.31 31.99 24.93
N SER A 274 -56.39 31.04 25.88
CA SER A 274 -57.45 31.04 26.92
C SER A 274 -57.37 32.20 27.92
N VAL A 275 -56.18 32.78 28.12
CA VAL A 275 -55.99 33.98 28.96
C VAL A 275 -56.41 35.24 28.19
N ASN A 276 -56.32 35.23 26.86
CA ASN A 276 -56.77 36.34 26.02
C ASN A 276 -58.28 36.34 25.77
N ASP A 277 -58.92 35.17 25.67
CA ASP A 277 -60.39 35.05 25.51
C ASP A 277 -61.19 35.33 26.81
N SER A 278 -60.52 35.50 27.95
CA SER A 278 -61.14 35.82 29.25
C SER A 278 -61.04 37.31 29.65
N LYS A 279 -60.63 38.17 28.71
CA LYS A 279 -60.69 39.64 28.79
C LYS A 279 -61.71 40.18 27.79
#